data_AF-A0A2E2ERX2-F1
#
_entry.id   AF-A0A2E2ERX2-F1
#
_cell.length_a   1.000
_cell.length_b   1.000
_cell.length_c   1.000
_cell.angle_alpha   90.00
_cell.angle_beta   90.00
_cell.angle_gamma   90.00
#
_symmetry.space_group_name_H-M   'P 1'
#
loop_
_entity.id
_entity.type
_entity.pdbx_description
1 polymer ?
#
loop_
_entity_poly.entity_id
_entity_poly.type
_entity_poly.pdbx_seq_one_letter_code
_entity_poly.pdbx_strand_id
1 'polypeptide(L)'
;MNIMKRICTLLILLSTTLSNSQVTLLKNYNPKAQDLEHHLNSTKDSLILSSDKNIVQVDIFNEDFETSIKVENKNTAISLREIPIGEFSIEAKLIDKIVVMDIIKYDDITNTSSSKKEIVEGMGMMLDEGLKVIKSSPKTSIEFLLTRGRAKNPSKKNQKFYYTVIKINNGSSTSKTMRLVDEKSMERMVLKNKIEFKSSTTKSNELTVWEIYDTEKFMEFQSVNSDYVYTSNSEAFNPNPYYTTSKNETATIAGLK
;
A
#
# COMPACT_ATOMS: atom_id res chain seq x y z
N MET A 1 30.75 15.68 -43.92
CA MET A 1 29.54 14.86 -43.72
C MET A 1 29.79 13.72 -42.72
N ASN A 2 30.23 14.01 -41.48
CA ASN A 2 30.57 12.96 -40.49
C ASN A 2 30.33 13.31 -39.01
N ILE A 3 30.02 14.57 -38.67
CA ILE A 3 29.77 14.98 -37.27
C ILE A 3 28.28 15.00 -36.92
N MET A 4 27.40 15.49 -37.81
CA MET A 4 25.95 15.43 -37.60
C MET A 4 25.41 14.00 -37.52
N LYS A 5 25.94 13.07 -38.35
CA LYS A 5 25.53 11.66 -38.30
C LYS A 5 25.93 10.97 -36.98
N ARG A 6 27.03 11.40 -36.36
CA ARG A 6 27.52 10.88 -35.06
C ARG A 6 26.73 11.44 -33.88
N ILE A 7 26.27 12.69 -33.94
CA ILE A 7 25.40 13.30 -32.93
C ILE A 7 23.99 12.66 -32.96
N CYS A 8 23.45 12.40 -34.15
CA CYS A 8 22.18 11.70 -34.29
C CYS A 8 22.26 10.23 -33.80
N THR A 9 23.39 9.55 -33.97
CA THR A 9 23.56 8.19 -33.41
C THR A 9 23.68 8.19 -31.89
N LEU A 10 24.23 9.25 -31.28
CA LEU A 10 24.29 9.37 -29.81
C LEU A 10 22.91 9.63 -29.18
N LEU A 11 22.03 10.39 -29.85
CA LEU A 11 20.67 10.68 -29.37
C LEU A 11 19.72 9.48 -29.47
N ILE A 12 19.94 8.58 -30.42
CA ILE A 12 19.14 7.35 -30.59
C ILE A 12 19.54 6.28 -29.55
N LEU A 13 20.77 6.32 -29.02
CA LEU A 13 21.23 5.35 -28.02
C LEU A 13 20.78 5.70 -26.58
N LEU A 14 20.35 6.94 -26.32
CA LEU A 14 19.98 7.41 -24.98
C LEU A 14 18.48 7.24 -24.64
N SER A 15 17.69 6.62 -25.52
CA SER A 15 16.21 6.60 -25.40
C SER A 15 15.61 5.31 -24.82
N THR A 16 16.40 4.29 -24.44
CA THR A 16 15.86 2.94 -24.17
C THR A 16 15.89 2.47 -22.71
N THR A 17 15.80 3.36 -21.71
CA THR A 17 15.58 2.92 -20.32
C THR A 17 14.36 3.59 -19.68
N LEU A 18 13.25 3.61 -20.39
CA LEU A 18 11.93 3.76 -19.76
C LEU A 18 11.40 2.36 -19.51
N SER A 19 11.71 1.80 -18.34
CA SER A 19 10.99 0.67 -17.77
C SER A 19 9.56 1.14 -17.48
N ASN A 20 8.66 0.89 -18.42
CA ASN A 20 7.27 1.31 -18.38
C ASN A 20 6.46 0.23 -17.67
N SER A 21 6.65 0.13 -16.36
CA SER A 21 5.87 -0.76 -15.49
C SER A 21 4.39 -0.72 -15.86
N GLN A 22 3.84 -1.87 -16.25
CA GLN A 22 2.44 -1.94 -16.65
C GLN A 22 1.52 -1.67 -15.44
N VAL A 23 0.77 -0.56 -15.49
CA VAL A 23 -0.25 -0.24 -14.47
C VAL A 23 -1.65 -0.57 -14.98
N THR A 24 -2.47 -1.18 -14.12
CA THR A 24 -3.91 -1.39 -14.33
C THR A 24 -4.68 -0.63 -13.25
N LEU A 25 -5.75 0.04 -13.66
CA LEU A 25 -6.68 0.75 -12.77
C LEU A 25 -7.99 -0.02 -12.69
N LEU A 26 -8.36 -0.45 -11.49
CA LEU A 26 -9.67 -1.01 -11.18
C LEU A 26 -10.61 0.15 -10.84
N LYS A 27 -11.41 0.53 -11.83
CA LYS A 27 -12.31 1.67 -11.73
C LYS A 27 -13.41 1.48 -10.70
N ASN A 28 -13.80 2.58 -10.05
CA ASN A 28 -15.00 2.63 -9.24
C ASN A 28 -16.23 2.83 -10.15
N TYR A 29 -17.18 1.89 -10.09
CA TYR A 29 -18.44 1.94 -10.86
C TYR A 29 -19.66 2.28 -10.00
N ASN A 30 -19.47 2.78 -8.77
CA ASN A 30 -20.58 3.15 -7.90
C ASN A 30 -21.31 4.37 -8.49
N PRO A 31 -22.63 4.29 -8.78
CA PRO A 31 -23.38 5.42 -9.32
C PRO A 31 -23.33 6.67 -8.42
N LYS A 32 -23.13 6.50 -7.11
CA LYS A 32 -23.00 7.63 -6.16
C LYS A 32 -21.66 8.36 -6.28
N ALA A 33 -20.68 7.79 -6.98
CA ALA A 33 -19.33 8.31 -7.19
C ALA A 33 -19.05 8.68 -8.65
N GLN A 34 -20.09 8.73 -9.51
CA GLN A 34 -19.96 8.99 -10.94
C GLN A 34 -19.36 10.37 -11.29
N ASP A 35 -19.38 11.31 -10.33
CA ASP A 35 -18.84 12.66 -10.43
C ASP A 35 -17.32 12.72 -10.19
N LEU A 36 -16.66 11.58 -9.95
CA LEU A 36 -15.20 11.46 -10.02
C LEU A 36 -14.81 10.64 -11.25
N GLU A 37 -14.41 11.35 -12.30
CA GLU A 37 -13.77 10.74 -13.46
C GLU A 37 -12.34 10.36 -13.12
N HIS A 38 -11.97 9.12 -13.44
CA HIS A 38 -10.65 8.58 -13.15
C HIS A 38 -10.17 7.65 -14.28
N HIS A 39 -8.93 7.87 -14.71
CA HIS A 39 -8.29 7.07 -15.75
C HIS A 39 -6.77 7.18 -15.66
N LEU A 40 -6.07 6.22 -16.25
CA LEU A 40 -4.63 6.33 -16.46
C LEU A 40 -4.37 7.18 -17.71
N ASN A 41 -3.30 7.98 -17.69
CA ASN A 41 -2.82 8.65 -18.89
C ASN A 41 -2.28 7.65 -19.94
N SER A 42 -1.97 8.13 -21.14
CA SER A 42 -1.56 7.27 -22.27
C SER A 42 -0.30 6.43 -21.98
N THR A 43 0.61 6.95 -21.18
CA THR A 43 1.86 6.29 -20.75
C THR A 43 1.67 5.41 -19.51
N LYS A 44 0.48 5.41 -18.90
CA LYS A 44 0.12 4.67 -17.67
C LYS A 44 1.00 5.01 -16.46
N ASP A 45 1.72 6.12 -16.49
CA ASP A 45 2.60 6.56 -15.40
C ASP A 45 1.95 7.63 -14.51
N SER A 46 0.71 8.04 -14.82
CA SER A 46 -0.07 8.95 -13.97
C SER A 46 -1.54 8.54 -13.91
N LEU A 47 -2.14 8.66 -12.73
CA LEU A 47 -3.58 8.61 -12.50
C LEU A 47 -4.16 10.01 -12.64
N ILE A 48 -5.05 10.18 -13.61
CA ILE A 48 -5.78 11.42 -13.85
C ILE A 48 -7.10 11.36 -13.12
N LEU A 49 -7.37 12.39 -12.30
CA LEU A 49 -8.61 12.53 -11.55
C LEU A 49 -9.24 13.89 -11.90
N SER A 50 -10.53 13.86 -12.21
CA SER A 50 -11.35 15.04 -12.47
C SER A 50 -12.68 14.91 -11.76
N SER A 51 -13.14 15.98 -11.13
CA SER A 51 -14.44 16.02 -10.46
C SER A 51 -15.09 17.39 -10.57
N ASP A 52 -16.42 17.40 -10.53
CA ASP A 52 -17.19 18.64 -10.42
C ASP A 52 -16.91 19.39 -9.10
N LYS A 53 -16.49 18.65 -8.07
CA LYS A 53 -16.17 19.13 -6.72
C LYS A 53 -14.67 19.09 -6.48
N ASN A 54 -14.21 19.85 -5.49
CA ASN A 54 -12.79 19.84 -5.13
C ASN A 54 -12.39 18.47 -4.59
N ILE A 55 -11.35 17.91 -5.21
CA ILE A 55 -10.56 16.82 -4.67
C ILE A 55 -9.65 17.44 -3.62
N VAL A 56 -9.86 17.10 -2.37
CA VAL A 56 -9.13 17.64 -1.23
C VAL A 56 -7.78 16.93 -1.11
N GLN A 57 -7.80 15.60 -1.19
CA GLN A 57 -6.65 14.75 -0.93
C GLN A 57 -6.79 13.42 -1.68
N VAL A 58 -5.66 12.84 -2.04
CA VAL A 58 -5.56 11.48 -2.58
C VAL A 58 -4.58 10.70 -1.74
N ASP A 59 -5.04 9.61 -1.14
CA ASP A 59 -4.20 8.67 -0.40
C ASP A 59 -4.00 7.40 -1.23
N ILE A 60 -2.77 6.92 -1.31
CA ILE A 60 -2.42 5.66 -1.99
C ILE A 60 -1.65 4.81 -1.00
N PHE A 61 -2.13 3.60 -0.74
CA PHE A 61 -1.52 2.74 0.26
C PHE A 61 -1.68 1.25 -0.01
N ASN A 62 -0.79 0.48 0.58
CA ASN A 62 -0.89 -0.95 0.82
C ASN A 62 -0.26 -1.26 2.20
N GLU A 63 0.08 -2.53 2.47
CA GLU A 63 0.67 -2.93 3.75
C GLU A 63 2.05 -2.28 4.02
N ASP A 64 2.84 -2.02 2.97
CA ASP A 64 4.25 -1.62 3.08
C ASP A 64 4.55 -0.19 2.61
N PHE A 65 3.57 0.48 1.99
CA PHE A 65 3.74 1.78 1.35
C PHE A 65 2.49 2.64 1.57
N GLU A 66 2.70 3.91 1.87
CA GLU A 66 1.63 4.89 2.03
C GLU A 66 2.14 6.26 1.55
N THR A 67 1.32 6.95 0.77
CA THR A 67 1.56 8.33 0.36
C THR A 67 0.27 9.12 0.33
N SER A 68 0.36 10.39 0.69
CA SER A 68 -0.77 11.32 0.76
C SER A 68 -0.46 12.57 -0.05
N ILE A 69 -1.27 12.83 -1.07
CA ILE A 69 -1.14 14.00 -1.92
C ILE A 69 -2.27 14.98 -1.61
N LYS A 70 -1.92 16.16 -1.11
CA LYS A 70 -2.86 17.27 -0.95
C LYS A 70 -3.10 17.93 -2.30
N VAL A 71 -4.36 18.10 -2.70
CA VAL A 71 -4.74 18.57 -4.04
C VAL A 71 -5.45 19.92 -4.00
N GLU A 72 -6.55 20.04 -3.26
CA GLU A 72 -7.41 21.23 -3.16
C GLU A 72 -7.84 21.82 -4.52
N ASN A 73 -8.09 20.95 -5.51
CA ASN A 73 -8.45 21.33 -6.87
C ASN A 73 -9.45 20.32 -7.47
N LYS A 74 -10.16 20.71 -8.51
CA LYS A 74 -11.10 19.85 -9.25
C LYS A 74 -10.41 18.83 -10.15
N ASN A 75 -9.21 19.17 -10.62
CA ASN A 75 -8.41 18.36 -11.53
C ASN A 75 -7.03 18.11 -10.93
N THR A 76 -6.54 16.89 -11.04
CA THR A 76 -5.18 16.54 -10.62
C THR A 76 -4.63 15.35 -11.40
N ALA A 77 -3.31 15.27 -11.47
CA ALA A 77 -2.58 14.14 -12.02
C ALA A 77 -1.61 13.63 -10.94
N ILE A 78 -1.80 12.38 -10.53
CA ILE A 78 -0.97 11.73 -9.51
C ILE A 78 0.06 10.86 -10.22
N SER A 79 1.34 11.18 -10.05
CA SER A 79 2.45 10.37 -10.59
C SER A 79 2.48 9.00 -9.91
N LEU A 80 2.59 7.95 -10.72
CA LEU A 80 2.69 6.56 -10.26
C LEU A 80 4.11 6.01 -10.31
N ARG A 81 5.10 6.86 -10.66
CA ARG A 81 6.50 6.45 -10.85
C ARG A 81 7.15 5.98 -9.56
N GLU A 82 6.90 6.70 -8.47
CA GLU A 82 7.48 6.45 -7.14
C GLU A 82 6.78 5.33 -6.37
N ILE A 83 5.62 4.88 -6.86
CA ILE A 83 4.87 3.79 -6.25
C ILE A 83 5.58 2.46 -6.56
N PRO A 84 5.85 1.59 -5.58
CA PRO A 84 6.48 0.30 -5.84
C PRO A 84 5.58 -0.65 -6.64
N ILE A 85 6.13 -1.76 -7.11
CA ILE A 85 5.36 -2.83 -7.74
C ILE A 85 4.43 -3.45 -6.68
N GLY A 86 3.17 -3.72 -7.03
CA GLY A 86 2.19 -4.28 -6.11
C GLY A 86 0.76 -3.81 -6.37
N GLU A 87 -0.13 -4.20 -5.47
CA GLU A 87 -1.53 -3.80 -5.42
C GLU A 87 -1.69 -2.68 -4.38
N PHE A 88 -2.44 -1.63 -4.74
CA PHE A 88 -2.66 -0.48 -3.87
C PHE A 88 -4.10 -0.04 -3.93
N SER A 89 -4.64 0.32 -2.76
CA SER A 89 -5.90 1.03 -2.68
C SER A 89 -5.66 2.53 -2.72
N ILE A 90 -6.56 3.21 -3.40
CA ILE A 90 -6.55 4.65 -3.61
C ILE A 90 -7.84 5.23 -3.04
N GLU A 91 -7.70 6.17 -2.12
CA GLU A 91 -8.82 6.94 -1.58
C GLU A 91 -8.74 8.37 -2.11
N ALA A 92 -9.64 8.71 -3.03
CA ALA A 92 -9.83 10.08 -3.48
C ALA A 92 -10.88 10.77 -2.59
N LYS A 93 -10.42 11.71 -1.76
CA LYS A 93 -11.27 12.46 -0.83
C LYS A 93 -11.78 13.73 -1.51
N LEU A 94 -13.07 13.74 -1.82
CA LEU A 94 -13.80 14.94 -2.21
C LEU A 94 -14.33 15.63 -0.95
N ILE A 95 -14.90 16.83 -1.13
CA ILE A 95 -15.44 17.60 0.00
C ILE A 95 -16.58 16.89 0.75
N ASP A 96 -17.33 16.01 0.08
CA ASP A 96 -18.55 15.38 0.59
C ASP A 96 -18.47 13.85 0.70
N LYS A 97 -17.49 13.21 0.04
CA LYS A 97 -17.36 11.75 -0.01
C LYS A 97 -15.93 11.30 -0.29
N ILE A 98 -15.69 10.02 -0.05
CA ILE A 98 -14.46 9.32 -0.41
C ILE A 98 -14.80 8.30 -1.48
N VAL A 99 -14.03 8.30 -2.57
CA VAL A 99 -14.16 7.32 -3.65
C VAL A 99 -12.93 6.42 -3.59
N VAL A 100 -13.18 5.12 -3.43
CA VAL A 100 -12.13 4.10 -3.34
C VAL A 100 -11.97 3.41 -4.69
N MET A 101 -10.75 3.27 -5.15
CA MET A 101 -10.38 2.53 -6.37
C MET A 101 -9.05 1.81 -6.12
N ASP A 102 -8.68 0.86 -6.98
CA ASP A 102 -7.42 0.13 -6.81
C ASP A 102 -6.54 0.26 -8.04
N ILE A 103 -5.22 0.25 -7.84
CA ILE A 103 -4.24 0.11 -8.91
C ILE A 103 -3.38 -1.12 -8.68
N ILE A 104 -3.02 -1.77 -9.78
CA ILE A 104 -2.07 -2.87 -9.79
C ILE A 104 -0.91 -2.47 -10.68
N LYS A 105 0.29 -2.40 -10.10
CA LYS A 105 1.54 -2.11 -10.82
C LYS A 105 2.33 -3.40 -10.96
N TYR A 106 2.51 -3.85 -12.19
CA TYR A 106 3.26 -5.06 -12.51
C TYR A 106 4.74 -4.74 -12.77
N ASP A 107 5.58 -5.74 -12.56
CA ASP A 107 6.92 -5.76 -13.14
C ASP A 107 6.80 -5.98 -14.66
N ASP A 108 7.66 -5.33 -15.44
CA ASP A 108 7.69 -5.50 -16.89
C ASP A 108 8.33 -6.85 -17.24
N ILE A 109 7.58 -7.93 -17.03
CA ILE A 109 7.94 -9.25 -17.54
C ILE A 109 6.98 -9.57 -18.68
N THR A 110 7.48 -9.33 -19.89
CA THR A 110 6.92 -9.83 -21.14
C THR A 110 6.46 -11.28 -20.98
N ASN A 111 5.19 -11.56 -21.28
CA ASN A 111 4.74 -12.92 -21.56
C ASN A 111 5.57 -13.49 -22.72
N THR A 112 6.50 -14.39 -22.42
CA THR A 112 6.91 -15.44 -23.36
C THR A 112 6.81 -16.76 -22.61
N SER A 113 5.72 -17.47 -22.84
CA SER A 113 5.67 -18.90 -22.62
C SER A 113 6.72 -19.58 -23.50
N SER A 114 7.35 -20.62 -22.95
CA SER A 114 8.27 -21.58 -23.57
C SER A 114 9.71 -21.12 -23.88
N SER A 115 10.64 -21.69 -23.10
CA SER A 115 11.97 -22.16 -23.51
C SER A 115 12.79 -21.27 -24.46
N LYS A 116 13.64 -20.42 -23.89
CA LYS A 116 15.09 -20.37 -24.12
C LYS A 116 15.67 -19.24 -23.25
N LYS A 117 16.46 -19.61 -22.24
CA LYS A 117 17.35 -18.68 -21.55
C LYS A 117 18.44 -18.27 -22.53
N GLU A 118 18.25 -17.14 -23.19
CA GLU A 118 19.37 -16.41 -23.76
C GLU A 118 20.07 -15.65 -22.63
N ILE A 119 21.39 -15.80 -22.61
CA ILE A 119 22.28 -15.41 -21.53
C ILE A 119 22.37 -13.88 -21.55
N VAL A 120 21.97 -13.23 -20.47
CA VAL A 120 22.24 -11.80 -20.28
C VAL A 120 23.74 -11.66 -20.02
N GLU A 121 24.42 -11.21 -21.06
CA GLU A 121 25.77 -10.67 -21.05
C GLU A 121 25.82 -9.51 -20.05
N GLY A 122 26.54 -9.68 -18.93
CA GLY A 122 26.74 -8.61 -17.94
C GLY A 122 26.75 -9.02 -16.47
N MET A 123 26.34 -10.24 -16.11
CA MET A 123 26.68 -10.81 -14.79
C MET A 123 27.97 -11.62 -14.91
N GLY A 124 28.96 -11.33 -14.06
CA GLY A 124 30.24 -12.03 -14.04
C GLY A 124 30.06 -13.54 -14.14
N MET A 125 30.61 -14.14 -15.19
CA MET A 125 30.49 -15.57 -15.46
C MET A 125 31.41 -16.31 -14.49
N MET A 126 30.84 -17.19 -13.65
CA MET A 126 31.67 -18.16 -12.92
C MET A 126 32.12 -19.25 -13.90
N LEU A 127 33.44 -19.40 -14.02
CA LEU A 127 34.06 -20.49 -14.74
C LEU A 127 34.38 -21.63 -13.77
N ASP A 128 34.36 -22.87 -14.27
CA ASP A 128 34.95 -24.00 -13.56
C ASP A 128 36.49 -23.95 -13.61
N GLU A 129 37.15 -24.91 -12.95
CA GLU A 129 38.62 -25.03 -12.93
C GLU A 129 39.23 -25.21 -14.33
N GLY A 130 38.42 -25.58 -15.32
CA GLY A 130 38.78 -25.69 -16.74
C GLY A 130 38.39 -24.48 -17.58
N LEU A 131 38.05 -23.34 -16.96
CA LEU A 131 37.64 -22.09 -17.61
C LEU A 131 36.35 -22.21 -18.45
N LYS A 132 35.46 -23.16 -18.16
CA LYS A 132 34.17 -23.32 -18.84
C LYS A 132 33.04 -22.71 -18.03
N VAL A 133 32.08 -22.13 -18.75
CA VAL A 133 30.92 -21.45 -18.15
C VAL A 133 30.01 -22.44 -17.44
N ILE A 134 29.79 -22.23 -16.14
CA ILE A 134 28.87 -23.05 -15.35
C ILE A 134 27.43 -22.60 -15.66
N LYS A 135 26.66 -23.47 -16.34
CA LYS A 135 25.29 -23.16 -16.81
C LYS A 135 24.18 -23.37 -15.76
N SER A 136 24.50 -23.95 -14.62
CA SER A 136 23.57 -24.13 -13.51
C SER A 136 23.89 -23.15 -12.38
N SER A 137 23.00 -22.20 -12.15
CA SER A 137 23.05 -21.34 -10.97
C SER A 137 22.94 -22.19 -9.70
N PRO A 138 23.79 -21.99 -8.67
CA PRO A 138 23.62 -22.66 -7.39
C PRO A 138 22.21 -22.38 -6.85
N LYS A 139 21.57 -23.38 -6.22
CA LYS A 139 20.27 -23.18 -5.54
C LYS A 139 20.36 -22.32 -4.27
N THR A 140 21.56 -21.86 -3.94
CA THR A 140 21.86 -21.08 -2.74
C THR A 140 22.28 -19.68 -3.18
N SER A 141 21.67 -18.65 -2.59
CA SER A 141 22.03 -17.25 -2.86
C SER A 141 23.50 -17.00 -2.56
N ILE A 142 24.11 -16.05 -3.28
CA ILE A 142 25.49 -15.61 -3.03
C ILE A 142 25.64 -15.12 -1.58
N GLU A 143 24.59 -14.48 -1.05
CA GLU A 143 24.48 -14.07 0.35
C GLU A 143 24.63 -15.24 1.34
N PHE A 144 24.04 -16.41 1.04
CA PHE A 144 24.18 -17.63 1.84
C PHE A 144 25.62 -18.18 1.85
N LEU A 145 26.32 -18.08 0.71
CA LEU A 145 27.71 -18.54 0.57
C LEU A 145 28.69 -17.59 1.26
N LEU A 146 28.47 -16.28 1.16
CA LEU A 146 29.30 -15.25 1.79
C LEU A 146 29.15 -15.22 3.31
N THR A 147 27.97 -15.57 3.84
CA THR A 147 27.69 -15.58 5.29
C THR A 147 28.01 -16.91 5.98
N ARG A 148 28.56 -17.89 5.24
CA ARG A 148 29.07 -19.19 5.72
C ARG A 148 28.31 -19.72 6.95
N GLY A 149 27.03 -20.06 6.76
CA GLY A 149 26.28 -20.90 7.69
C GLY A 149 25.77 -20.24 8.98
N ARG A 150 25.44 -18.95 9.01
CA ARG A 150 24.57 -18.38 10.05
C ARG A 150 23.60 -17.34 9.49
N ALA A 151 22.64 -17.79 8.69
CA ALA A 151 21.35 -17.11 8.68
C ALA A 151 20.75 -17.31 10.08
N LYS A 152 20.96 -16.35 10.99
CA LYS A 152 20.00 -16.19 12.06
C LYS A 152 18.70 -15.91 11.32
N ASN A 153 17.75 -16.85 11.36
CA ASN A 153 16.35 -16.51 11.11
C ASN A 153 16.13 -15.19 11.85
N PRO A 154 15.71 -14.10 11.20
CA PRO A 154 15.25 -12.95 11.95
C PRO A 154 14.22 -13.54 12.89
N SER A 155 14.52 -13.58 14.18
CA SER A 155 13.57 -14.07 15.17
C SER A 155 12.31 -13.31 14.85
N LYS A 156 11.24 -14.01 14.41
CA LYS A 156 9.93 -13.39 14.19
C LYS A 156 9.68 -12.59 15.45
N LYS A 157 9.87 -11.27 15.41
CA LYS A 157 9.36 -10.42 16.48
C LYS A 157 7.87 -10.74 16.45
N ASN A 158 7.30 -11.10 17.59
CA ASN A 158 5.87 -11.35 17.70
C ASN A 158 5.18 -10.06 17.25
N GLN A 159 4.80 -10.01 15.98
CA GLN A 159 4.23 -8.83 15.36
C GLN A 159 2.84 -8.70 15.95
N LYS A 160 2.63 -7.62 16.70
CA LYS A 160 1.33 -7.33 17.28
C LYS A 160 0.41 -6.81 16.19
N PHE A 161 -0.80 -7.34 16.18
CA PHE A 161 -1.85 -6.91 15.28
C PHE A 161 -2.97 -6.24 16.07
N TYR A 162 -3.61 -5.28 15.41
CA TYR A 162 -4.69 -4.50 15.97
C TYR A 162 -5.85 -4.49 15.00
N TYR A 163 -7.04 -4.67 15.52
CA TYR A 163 -8.25 -4.48 14.73
C TYR A 163 -8.78 -3.07 14.96
N THR A 164 -9.07 -2.36 13.88
CA THR A 164 -9.47 -0.96 13.94
C THR A 164 -10.83 -0.79 13.31
N VAL A 165 -11.68 0.00 13.96
CA VAL A 165 -12.98 0.41 13.45
C VAL A 165 -13.00 1.93 13.37
N ILE A 166 -13.13 2.45 12.15
CA ILE A 166 -13.21 3.87 11.88
C ILE A 166 -14.65 4.20 11.52
N LYS A 167 -15.24 5.15 12.21
CA LYS A 167 -16.56 5.70 11.87
C LYS A 167 -16.40 7.16 11.49
N ILE A 168 -16.65 7.46 10.22
CA ILE A 168 -16.57 8.81 9.67
C ILE A 168 -17.99 9.36 9.61
N ASN A 169 -18.21 10.53 10.20
CA ASN A 169 -19.52 11.16 10.23
C ASN A 169 -19.49 12.51 9.52
N ASN A 170 -20.12 12.56 8.35
CA ASN A 170 -20.17 13.72 7.46
C ASN A 170 -21.48 14.53 7.61
N GLY A 171 -22.18 14.41 8.74
CA GLY A 171 -23.40 15.17 9.05
C GLY A 171 -24.69 14.62 8.42
N SER A 172 -24.63 14.03 7.23
CA SER A 172 -25.77 13.38 6.54
C SER A 172 -25.62 11.86 6.39
N SER A 173 -24.41 11.34 6.52
CA SER A 173 -24.10 9.92 6.38
C SER A 173 -22.97 9.51 7.32
N THR A 174 -23.01 8.25 7.72
CA THR A 174 -21.96 7.60 8.51
C THR A 174 -21.36 6.46 7.69
N SER A 175 -20.05 6.48 7.53
CA SER A 175 -19.29 5.38 6.95
C SER A 175 -18.57 4.64 8.06
N LYS A 176 -18.57 3.30 8.02
CA LYS A 176 -17.86 2.43 8.95
C LYS A 176 -16.89 1.56 8.16
N THR A 177 -15.61 1.68 8.47
CA THR A 177 -14.55 0.83 7.88
C THR A 177 -13.89 0.04 9.00
N MET A 178 -13.65 -1.25 8.77
CA MET A 178 -12.93 -2.11 9.69
C MET A 178 -11.71 -2.71 9.02
N ARG A 179 -10.57 -2.77 9.71
CA ARG A 179 -9.34 -3.38 9.18
C ARG A 179 -8.40 -3.89 10.26
N LEU A 180 -7.69 -4.97 9.94
CA LEU A 180 -6.56 -5.47 10.71
C LEU A 180 -5.31 -4.70 10.28
N VAL A 181 -4.52 -4.22 11.24
CA VAL A 181 -3.32 -3.41 11.00
C VAL A 181 -2.19 -3.82 11.94
N ASP A 182 -0.96 -3.50 11.56
CA ASP A 182 0.21 -3.67 12.42
C ASP A 182 0.33 -2.53 13.46
N GLU A 183 1.25 -2.70 14.41
CA GLU A 183 1.51 -1.72 15.47
C GLU A 183 1.85 -0.32 14.94
N LYS A 184 2.71 -0.22 13.92
CA LYS A 184 3.14 1.07 13.36
C LYS A 184 1.98 1.81 12.70
N SER A 185 1.15 1.10 11.95
CA SER A 185 -0.03 1.65 11.29
C SER A 185 -1.06 2.08 12.32
N MET A 186 -1.28 1.27 13.36
CA MET A 186 -2.14 1.63 14.49
C MET A 186 -1.70 2.93 15.16
N GLU A 187 -0.41 3.06 15.50
CA GLU A 187 0.14 4.27 16.14
C GLU A 187 -0.09 5.52 15.28
N ARG A 188 0.14 5.42 13.96
CA ARG A 188 -0.14 6.50 13.00
C ARG A 188 -1.62 6.86 12.98
N MET A 189 -2.52 5.88 12.96
CA MET A 189 -3.96 6.10 12.97
C MET A 189 -4.41 6.81 14.26
N VAL A 190 -3.90 6.39 15.41
CA VAL A 190 -4.19 7.02 16.70
C VAL A 190 -3.65 8.45 16.74
N LEU A 191 -2.44 8.69 16.25
CA LEU A 191 -1.85 10.04 16.17
C LEU A 191 -2.67 10.95 15.27
N LYS A 192 -3.01 10.49 14.07
CA LYS A 192 -3.86 11.20 13.10
C LYS A 192 -5.22 11.52 13.71
N ASN A 193 -5.88 10.54 14.32
CA ASN A 193 -7.18 10.74 14.98
C ASN A 193 -7.10 11.78 16.12
N LYS A 194 -6.05 11.76 16.94
CA LYS A 194 -5.82 12.77 18.00
C LYS A 194 -5.67 14.19 17.44
N ILE A 195 -5.06 14.34 16.27
CA ILE A 195 -4.92 15.64 15.59
C ILE A 195 -6.28 16.06 15.01
N GLU A 196 -6.97 15.16 14.31
CA GLU A 196 -8.28 15.40 13.69
C GLU A 196 -9.38 15.71 14.71
N PHE A 197 -9.32 15.12 15.91
CA PHE A 197 -10.28 15.40 16.98
C PHE A 197 -10.22 16.85 17.49
N LYS A 198 -9.08 17.52 17.31
CA LYS A 198 -8.91 18.95 17.65
C LYS A 198 -9.50 19.88 16.60
N SER A 199 -9.76 19.38 15.38
CA SER A 199 -10.34 20.16 14.29
C SER A 199 -11.87 20.20 14.39
N SER A 200 -12.47 21.37 14.19
CA SER A 200 -13.93 21.59 14.30
C SER A 200 -14.76 20.81 13.27
N THR A 201 -14.16 20.45 12.13
CA THR A 201 -14.84 19.77 11.01
C THR A 201 -14.77 18.23 11.07
N THR A 202 -13.80 17.66 11.78
CA THR A 202 -13.55 16.20 11.83
C THR A 202 -13.68 15.60 13.22
N LYS A 203 -14.04 16.41 14.23
CA LYS A 203 -14.28 15.98 15.62
C LYS A 203 -15.39 14.93 15.77
N SER A 204 -16.21 14.73 14.74
CA SER A 204 -17.27 13.72 14.69
C SER A 204 -16.78 12.32 14.28
N ASN A 205 -15.51 12.18 13.86
CA ASN A 205 -14.94 10.89 13.50
C ASN A 205 -14.52 10.10 14.74
N GLU A 206 -14.85 8.81 14.76
CA GLU A 206 -14.54 7.89 15.86
C GLU A 206 -13.55 6.83 15.36
N LEU A 207 -12.54 6.53 16.18
CA LEU A 207 -11.62 5.42 15.99
C LEU A 207 -11.66 4.55 17.24
N THR A 208 -11.89 3.25 17.06
CA THR A 208 -11.76 2.26 18.12
C THR A 208 -10.75 1.20 17.68
N VAL A 209 -9.87 0.80 18.59
CA VAL A 209 -8.75 -0.11 18.33
C VAL A 209 -8.76 -1.20 19.38
N TRP A 210 -8.65 -2.47 18.96
CA TRP A 210 -8.52 -3.64 19.82
C TRP A 210 -7.19 -4.32 19.57
N GLU A 211 -6.53 -4.76 20.65
CA GLU A 211 -5.32 -5.60 20.54
C GLU A 211 -5.73 -7.05 20.25
N ILE A 212 -5.14 -7.64 19.22
CA ILE A 212 -5.45 -9.00 18.77
C ILE A 212 -4.33 -9.94 19.23
N TYR A 213 -4.71 -11.03 19.89
CA TYR A 213 -3.79 -12.06 20.37
C TYR A 213 -3.61 -13.19 19.36
N ASP A 214 -4.71 -13.60 18.73
CA ASP A 214 -4.76 -14.64 17.71
C ASP A 214 -5.52 -14.12 16.49
N THR A 215 -4.77 -13.77 15.44
CA THR A 215 -5.33 -13.19 14.22
C THR A 215 -6.17 -14.17 13.43
N GLU A 216 -5.79 -15.45 13.38
CA GLU A 216 -6.50 -16.46 12.61
C GLU A 216 -7.87 -16.73 13.23
N LYS A 217 -7.89 -17.02 14.53
CA LYS A 217 -9.12 -17.25 15.29
C LYS A 217 -10.01 -16.02 15.31
N PHE A 218 -9.43 -14.82 15.44
CA PHE A 218 -10.20 -13.58 15.41
C PHE A 218 -10.88 -13.36 14.05
N MET A 219 -10.13 -13.50 12.95
CA MET A 219 -10.67 -13.25 11.61
C MET A 219 -11.71 -14.29 11.20
N GLU A 220 -11.56 -15.54 11.62
CA GLU A 220 -12.57 -16.57 11.42
C GLU A 220 -13.91 -16.14 12.05
N PHE A 221 -13.93 -15.80 13.34
CA PHE A 221 -15.16 -15.36 14.02
C PHE A 221 -15.70 -14.02 13.53
N GLN A 222 -14.81 -13.07 13.23
CA GLN A 222 -15.19 -11.74 12.76
C GLN A 222 -15.78 -11.76 11.34
N SER A 223 -15.34 -12.70 10.49
CA SER A 223 -15.90 -12.90 9.15
C SER A 223 -17.33 -13.46 9.17
N VAL A 224 -17.65 -14.27 10.18
CA VAL A 224 -18.98 -14.85 10.39
C VAL A 224 -19.90 -13.85 11.10
N ASN A 225 -19.36 -13.08 12.05
CA ASN A 225 -20.10 -12.10 12.82
C ASN A 225 -19.34 -10.78 12.89
N SER A 226 -19.83 -9.76 12.18
CA SER A 226 -19.21 -8.43 12.16
C SER A 226 -19.20 -7.72 13.52
N ASP A 227 -20.04 -8.16 14.46
CA ASP A 227 -20.12 -7.60 15.81
C ASP A 227 -19.31 -8.41 16.84
N TYR A 228 -18.56 -9.44 16.41
CA TYR A 228 -17.71 -10.26 17.29
C TYR A 228 -16.69 -9.41 18.06
N VAL A 229 -16.13 -8.38 17.43
CA VAL A 229 -15.24 -7.41 18.09
C VAL A 229 -15.85 -6.71 19.33
N TYR A 230 -17.19 -6.71 19.49
CA TYR A 230 -17.88 -6.11 20.63
C TYR A 230 -18.23 -7.12 21.74
N THR A 231 -17.82 -8.39 21.63
CA THR A 231 -18.09 -9.38 22.66
C THR A 231 -17.34 -9.08 23.95
N SER A 232 -18.00 -9.25 25.09
CA SER A 232 -17.44 -8.93 26.42
C SER A 232 -16.31 -9.87 26.86
N ASN A 233 -16.14 -11.01 26.21
CA ASN A 233 -15.09 -11.98 26.52
C ASN A 233 -14.61 -12.65 25.23
N SER A 234 -13.29 -12.74 25.07
CA SER A 234 -12.65 -13.48 23.98
C SER A 234 -11.23 -13.87 24.40
N GLU A 235 -10.80 -15.03 23.92
CA GLU A 235 -9.40 -15.47 24.00
C GLU A 235 -8.56 -14.98 22.82
N ALA A 236 -9.22 -14.56 21.73
CA ALA A 236 -8.55 -14.18 20.48
C ALA A 236 -8.12 -12.70 20.44
N PHE A 237 -8.74 -11.86 21.27
CA PHE A 237 -8.45 -10.43 21.34
C PHE A 237 -8.77 -9.86 22.72
N ASN A 238 -8.24 -8.68 23.03
CA ASN A 238 -8.58 -7.95 24.24
C ASN A 238 -9.97 -7.31 24.11
N PRO A 239 -11.00 -7.71 24.88
CA PRO A 239 -12.33 -7.10 24.81
C PRO A 239 -12.34 -5.61 25.19
N ASN A 240 -11.34 -5.16 25.97
CA ASN A 240 -11.16 -3.75 26.30
C ASN A 240 -10.38 -3.07 25.18
N PRO A 241 -10.96 -2.07 24.48
CA PRO A 241 -10.27 -1.36 23.42
C PRO A 241 -8.96 -0.74 23.92
N TYR A 242 -7.89 -0.93 23.15
CA TYR A 242 -6.61 -0.27 23.36
C TYR A 242 -6.75 1.26 23.19
N TYR A 243 -7.59 1.70 22.26
CA TYR A 243 -7.88 3.11 22.03
C TYR A 243 -9.34 3.30 21.61
N THR A 244 -9.96 4.38 22.09
CA THR A 244 -11.28 4.80 21.66
C THR A 244 -11.37 6.32 21.67
N THR A 245 -12.06 6.91 20.68
CA THR A 245 -12.28 8.36 20.57
C THR A 245 -13.45 8.86 21.46
N SER A 246 -13.94 8.07 22.43
CA SER A 246 -15.15 8.41 23.18
C SER A 246 -15.08 9.76 23.91
N LYS A 247 -16.16 10.53 23.75
CA LYS A 247 -16.45 11.84 24.36
C LYS A 247 -16.73 11.80 25.87
N ASN A 248 -16.20 10.83 26.60
CA ASN A 248 -16.09 10.79 28.05
C ASN A 248 -15.25 9.56 28.42
N GLU A 249 -14.50 9.72 29.50
CA GLU A 249 -13.61 8.76 30.16
C GLU A 249 -12.15 8.76 29.67
N THR A 250 -11.36 9.32 30.59
CA THR A 250 -9.90 9.38 30.71
C THR A 250 -9.14 8.28 29.98
N ALA A 251 -8.28 8.70 29.04
CA ALA A 251 -7.19 7.89 28.53
C ALA A 251 -6.23 7.53 29.69
N THR A 252 -6.49 6.42 30.35
CA THR A 252 -5.52 5.78 31.24
C THR A 252 -4.66 4.88 30.37
N ILE A 253 -3.41 5.30 30.16
CA ILE A 253 -2.36 4.49 29.54
C ILE A 253 -2.07 3.34 30.50
N ALA A 254 -2.69 2.18 30.28
CA ALA A 254 -2.29 0.93 30.93
C ALA A 254 -1.25 0.25 30.05
N GLY A 255 0.04 0.44 30.36
CA GLY A 255 1.09 -0.23 29.61
C GLY A 255 2.52 0.29 29.81
N LEU A 256 2.91 0.61 31.03
CA LEU A 256 4.33 0.64 31.44
C LEU A 256 4.45 -0.03 32.81
N LYS A 257 4.87 -1.29 32.79
CA LYS A 257 5.60 -1.94 33.88
C LYS A 257 6.67 -2.83 33.26
#